data_AF-A0A366ECH5-F1
#
_entry.id   AF-A0A366ECH5-F1
#
_cell.length_a   1.000
_cell.length_b   1.000
_cell.length_c   1.000
_cell.angle_alpha   90.00
_cell.angle_beta   90.00
_cell.angle_gamma   90.00
#
_symmetry.space_group_name_H-M   'P 1'
#
loop_
_entity.id
_entity.type
_entity.pdbx_description
1 polymer ?
#
loop_
_entity_poly.entity_id
_entity_poly.type
_entity_poly.pdbx_seq_one_letter_code
_entity_poly.pdbx_strand_id
1 'polypeptide(L)' 'MNHPDNLMLYVANPEASATFYAELFGIQPVEQSPTFALFILQSGLKLALWSKHTVQPAPANSGGGCEFSMG' A
#
# COMPACT_ATOMS: atom_id res chain seq x y z
N MET A 1 -11.54 10.08 -21.94
CA MET A 1 -11.17 10.92 -20.78
C MET A 1 -10.24 10.07 -19.93
N ASN A 2 -8.98 10.49 -19.78
CA ASN A 2 -7.93 9.70 -19.13
C ASN A 2 -8.04 9.91 -17.61
N HIS A 3 -8.97 9.22 -16.96
CA HIS A 3 -9.02 9.18 -15.50
C HIS A 3 -7.83 8.30 -15.06
N PRO A 4 -6.85 8.83 -14.32
CA PRO A 4 -5.82 7.99 -13.76
C PRO A 4 -6.45 7.23 -12.59
N ASP A 5 -7.18 6.16 -12.89
CA ASP A 5 -7.82 5.30 -11.90
C ASP A 5 -6.80 4.43 -11.15
N ASN A 6 -5.50 4.67 -11.36
CA ASN A 6 -4.41 3.92 -10.77
C ASN A 6 -3.75 4.77 -9.66
N LEU A 7 -3.93 4.35 -8.41
CA LEU A 7 -3.27 4.91 -7.24
C LEU A 7 -2.09 4.01 -6.84
N MET A 8 -0.88 4.56 -6.81
CA MET A 8 0.32 3.85 -6.34
C MET A 8 0.75 4.37 -4.98
N LEU A 9 0.88 3.48 -4.00
CA LEU A 9 1.34 3.77 -2.64
C LEU A 9 2.63 3.00 -2.37
N TYR A 10 3.67 3.72 -1.95
CA TYR A 10 4.91 3.09 -1.50
C TYR A 10 4.84 2.81 0.01
N VAL A 11 4.90 1.54 0.39
CA VAL A 11 4.74 1.07 1.76
C VAL A 11 6.00 0.33 2.22
N ALA A 12 6.27 0.32 3.52
CA ALA A 12 7.42 -0.40 4.05
C ALA A 12 7.25 -1.92 3.91
N ASN A 13 6.04 -2.43 4.16
CA ASN A 13 5.72 -3.86 4.04
C ASN A 13 4.39 -4.04 3.28
N PRO A 14 4.42 -4.45 1.99
CA PRO A 14 3.22 -4.56 1.17
C PRO A 14 2.34 -5.73 1.60
N GLU A 15 2.88 -6.78 2.21
CA GLU A 15 2.07 -7.87 2.76
C GLU A 15 1.19 -7.39 3.93
N ALA A 16 1.80 -6.76 4.95
CA ALA A 16 1.04 -6.21 6.09
C ALA A 16 0.08 -5.10 5.65
N SER A 17 0.50 -4.27 4.69
CA SER A 17 -0.37 -3.23 4.12
C SER A 17 -1.53 -3.86 3.35
N ALA A 18 -1.29 -4.91 2.58
CA ALA A 18 -2.34 -5.61 1.84
C ALA A 18 -3.37 -6.22 2.79
N THR A 19 -2.94 -6.88 3.87
CA THR A 19 -3.86 -7.37 4.90
C THR A 19 -4.69 -6.23 5.49
N PHE A 20 -4.04 -5.13 5.88
CA PHE A 20 -4.72 -3.97 6.43
C PHE A 20 -5.77 -3.39 5.47
N TYR A 21 -5.41 -3.17 4.19
CA TYR A 21 -6.33 -2.65 3.19
C TYR A 21 -7.41 -3.66 2.80
N ALA A 22 -7.13 -4.96 2.85
CA ALA A 22 -8.11 -6.00 2.61
C ALA A 22 -9.18 -6.03 3.70
N GLU A 23 -8.79 -5.86 4.97
CA GLU A 23 -9.71 -5.75 6.09
C GLU A 23 -10.47 -4.41 6.07
N LEU A 24 -9.78 -3.31 5.75
CA LEU A 24 -10.37 -1.97 5.72
C LEU A 24 -11.43 -1.82 4.63
N PHE A 25 -11.12 -2.29 3.42
CA PHE A 25 -12.03 -2.21 2.28
C PHE A 25 -12.97 -3.43 2.18
N GLY A 26 -12.67 -4.53 2.89
CA GLY A 26 -13.37 -5.79 2.72
C GLY A 26 -13.16 -6.43 1.34
N ILE A 27 -12.06 -6.09 0.65
CA ILE A 27 -11.76 -6.52 -0.71
C ILE A 27 -10.44 -7.27 -0.72
N GLN A 28 -10.42 -8.46 -1.32
CA GLN A 28 -9.18 -9.22 -1.45
C GLN A 28 -8.28 -8.60 -2.54
N PRO A 29 -6.95 -8.56 -2.32
CA PRO A 29 -6.03 -8.15 -3.36
C PRO A 29 -6.15 -9.10 -4.54
N VAL A 30 -6.14 -8.54 -5.75
CA VAL A 30 -6.11 -9.34 -6.99
C VAL A 30 -4.72 -9.92 -7.23
N GLU A 31 -3.69 -9.28 -6.70
CA GLU A 31 -2.32 -9.77 -6.69
C GLU A 31 -1.66 -9.41 -5.36
N GLN A 32 -0.98 -10.37 -4.74
CA GLN A 32 -0.25 -10.15 -3.50
C GLN A 32 1.10 -10.85 -3.58
N SER A 33 2.14 -10.12 -3.21
CA SER A 33 3.54 -10.55 -3.21
C SER A 33 4.31 -9.80 -2.13
N PRO A 34 5.44 -10.34 -1.67
CA PRO A 34 6.25 -9.72 -0.62
C PRO A 34 6.83 -8.35 -1.02
N THR A 35 6.81 -8.00 -2.30
CA THR A 35 7.27 -6.71 -2.81
C THR A 35 6.17 -5.85 -3.40
N PHE A 36 4.97 -6.40 -3.66
CA PHE A 36 3.90 -5.72 -4.40
C PHE A 36 2.53 -6.28 -4.03
N ALA A 37 1.52 -5.44 -3.95
CA ALA A 37 0.13 -5.89 -3.88
C ALA A 37 -0.78 -4.99 -4.72
N LEU A 38 -1.79 -5.56 -5.36
CA LEU A 38 -2.74 -4.84 -6.20
C LEU A 38 -4.16 -5.12 -5.73
N PHE A 39 -4.95 -4.06 -5.61
CA PHE A 39 -6.38 -4.12 -5.34
C PHE A 39 -7.13 -3.49 -6.50
N ILE A 40 -8.29 -4.05 -6.82
CA ILE A 40 -9.22 -3.46 -7.77
C ILE A 40 -10.52 -3.23 -6.99
N LEU A 41 -10.84 -1.96 -6.78
CA LEU A 41 -12.11 -1.57 -6.16
C LEU A 41 -13.24 -1.71 -7.18
N GLN A 42 -14.48 -1.87 -6.67
CA GLN A 42 -15.67 -1.99 -7.52
C GLN A 42 -15.92 -0.77 -8.42
N SER A 43 -15.36 0.40 -8.08
CA SER A 43 -15.40 1.61 -8.90
C SER A 43 -14.49 1.57 -10.13
N GLY A 44 -13.65 0.54 -10.27
CA GLY A 44 -12.61 0.47 -11.31
C GLY A 44 -11.26 1.07 -10.88
N LEU A 45 -11.17 1.61 -9.66
CA LEU A 45 -9.92 2.12 -9.10
C LEU A 45 -8.94 0.96 -8.81
N LYS A 46 -7.72 1.08 -9.31
CA LYS A 46 -6.61 0.16 -9.05
C LYS A 46 -5.69 0.77 -8.00
N LEU A 47 -5.58 0.11 -6.85
CA LEU A 47 -4.67 0.50 -5.79
C LEU A 47 -3.47 -0.44 -5.78
N ALA A 48 -2.32 0.04 -6.21
CA ALA A 48 -1.06 -0.68 -6.22
C ALA A 48 -0.22 -0.26 -5.00
N LEU A 49 0.13 -1.22 -4.16
CA LEU A 49 1.02 -1.08 -3.01
C LEU A 49 2.39 -1.63 -3.38
N TRP A 50 3.44 -0.82 -3.25
CA TRP A 50 4.78 -1.22 -3.64
C TRP A 50 5.78 -1.04 -2.49
N SER A 51 6.70 -1.97 -2.31
CA SER A 51 7.74 -1.85 -1.29
C SER A 51 8.62 -0.63 -1.53
N LYS A 52 8.68 0.28 -0.55
CA LYS A 52 9.61 1.42 -0.55
C LYS A 52 11.08 0.98 -0.42
N HIS A 53 11.32 -0.26 0.01
CA HIS A 53 12.64 -0.85 0.23
C HIS A 53 13.52 -1.00 -1.03
N THR A 54 12.96 -0.89 -2.23
CA THR A 54 13.72 -0.92 -3.49
C THR A 54 14.01 0.47 -4.06
N VAL A 55 13.56 1.55 -3.41
CA VAL A 55 13.80 2.92 -3.87
C VAL A 55 15.02 3.49 -3.12
N GLN A 56 16.12 3.67 -3.85
CA GLN A 56 17.24 4.48 -3.37
C GLN A 56 16.94 5.97 -3.61
N PRO A 57 17.23 6.84 -2.64
CA PRO A 57 17.98 6.57 -1.42
C PRO A 57 17.11 6.03 -0.27
N ALA A 58 17.73 5.23 0.58
CA ALA A 58 17.12 4.71 1.80
C ALA A 58 16.49 5.86 2.60
N PRO A 59 15.19 5.78 2.95
CA PRO A 59 14.59 6.78 3.82
C PRO A 59 15.28 6.69 5.18
N ALA A 60 16.04 7.73 5.52
CA ALA A 60 16.45 7.99 6.89
C ALA A 60 15.17 8.29 7.67
N ASN A 61 14.76 7.33 8.50
CA ASN A 61 13.72 7.42 9.52
C ASN A 61 12.24 7.60 9.11
N SER A 62 11.43 6.91 9.92
CA SER A 62 10.04 7.16 10.29
C SER A 62 8.91 6.54 9.44
N GLY A 63 8.09 5.74 10.12
CA GLY A 63 6.71 5.45 9.71
C GLY A 63 6.31 3.97 9.63
N GLY A 64 6.88 3.09 10.47
CA GLY A 64 6.47 1.69 10.58
C GLY A 64 6.06 1.35 12.01
N GLY A 65 5.23 2.17 12.63
CA GLY A 65 4.76 1.97 14.00
C GLY A 65 3.84 3.11 14.40
N CYS A 66 2.69 2.77 14.98
CA CYS A 66 1.81 3.75 15.60
C CYS A 66 2.54 4.38 16.79
N GLU A 67 3.21 5.51 16.58
CA GLU A 67 3.67 6.35 17.68
C GLU A 67 2.52 7.29 18.03
N PHE A 68 1.62 6.84 18.91
CA PHE A 68 0.77 7.78 19.64
C PHE A 68 1.70 8.61 20.53
N SER A 69 2.06 9.80 20.07
CA SER A 69 2.68 10.81 20.92
C SER A 69 1.60 11.36 21.84
N MET A 70 1.71 11.06 23.12
CA MET A 70 0.95 11.73 24.18
C MET A 70 1.96 12.19 25.25
N GLY A 71 2.11 13.51 25.33
CA GLY A 71 2.52 14.27 26.53
C GLY A 71 3.92 14.04 27.07
#